data_AF-A0A9W6EYQ0-F1
#
_entry.id   AF-A0A9W6EYQ0-F1
#
_cell.length_a   1.000
_cell.length_b   1.000
_cell.length_c   1.000
_cell.angle_alpha   90.00
_cell.angle_beta   90.00
_cell.angle_gamma   90.00
#
_symmetry.space_group_name_H-M   'P 1'
#
loop_
_entity.id
_entity.type
_entity.pdbx_description
1 polymer ?
#
loop_
_entity_poly.entity_id
_entity_poly.type
_entity_poly.pdbx_seq_one_letter_code
_entity_poly.pdbx_strand_id
1 'polypeptide(L)'
;MNGLVLRSLGVLSRSCAGSAQEAAVRAFATGASPSKKDVLYNLNNPDPDAVASVKSYLTSLYNGAKLEPSSADDSLELTSKIEKKYKAAAIVEYGLQNISVPLDYSKSNLAPVKRYAAELRTLGKQAGFEDPAVEVSKRLADTAATADSVKELLSKNQSLMSPELYAALLEAVQQVENSTNSTVTLDGSSPAYKAFAKNVEGIATAHGIPAKLLVDVKKGSTDDAVVKEYARYQQHAAVQDAIAELEALKADATVLLDKHLGKSAEQVRKEQAATLAAAIKKAEAAKGAPWAVQFLEDVKRVEWFDACVAENPAVGPKVAA
;
A
#
# COMPACT_ATOMS: atom_id res chain seq x y z
N MET A 1 10.96 -27.06 -7.58
CA MET A 1 10.07 -26.19 -6.78
C MET A 1 10.83 -24.90 -6.51
N ASN A 2 10.75 -23.96 -7.44
CA ASN A 2 11.57 -22.74 -7.49
C ASN A 2 10.64 -21.52 -7.43
N GLY A 3 10.31 -21.04 -6.24
CA GLY A 3 9.37 -19.94 -6.09
C GLY A 3 9.31 -19.39 -4.68
N LEU A 4 10.43 -18.88 -4.16
CA LEU A 4 10.48 -18.09 -2.92
C LEU A 4 11.88 -17.50 -2.78
N VAL A 5 12.22 -16.59 -3.69
CA VAL A 5 13.50 -15.88 -3.69
C VAL A 5 13.18 -14.39 -3.79
N LEU A 6 13.51 -13.67 -2.70
CA LEU A 6 13.78 -12.23 -2.63
C LEU A 6 12.58 -11.26 -2.59
N ARG A 7 11.96 -11.12 -1.41
CA ARG A 7 11.13 -9.95 -1.08
C ARG A 7 11.89 -8.81 -0.38
N SER A 8 13.08 -9.04 0.19
CA SER A 8 13.87 -7.96 0.83
C SER A 8 15.00 -7.36 -0.02
N LEU A 9 15.19 -7.83 -1.26
CA LEU A 9 15.77 -7.04 -2.37
C LEU A 9 14.67 -6.50 -3.30
N GLY A 10 13.41 -6.57 -2.85
CA GLY A 10 12.20 -6.36 -3.64
C GLY A 10 11.95 -4.93 -4.11
N VAL A 11 12.70 -3.93 -3.62
CA VAL A 11 12.62 -2.54 -4.10
C VAL A 11 13.55 -2.30 -5.31
N LEU A 12 14.61 -3.11 -5.47
CA LEU A 12 15.46 -3.09 -6.67
C LEU A 12 15.08 -4.17 -7.69
N SER A 13 14.41 -5.25 -7.26
CA SER A 13 14.00 -6.36 -8.15
C SER A 13 12.63 -6.17 -8.82
N ARG A 14 11.75 -5.28 -8.37
CA ARG A 14 10.47 -5.01 -9.06
C ARG A 14 10.63 -4.21 -10.36
N SER A 15 11.77 -3.55 -10.57
CA SER A 15 12.14 -3.02 -11.89
C SER A 15 12.42 -4.13 -12.92
N CYS A 16 12.50 -5.41 -12.50
CA CYS A 16 12.93 -6.51 -13.35
C CYS A 16 11.81 -7.42 -13.91
N ALA A 17 10.55 -7.31 -13.47
CA ALA A 17 9.46 -8.18 -13.93
C ALA A 17 8.15 -7.43 -14.25
N GLY A 18 8.23 -6.38 -15.06
CA GLY A 18 7.07 -5.63 -15.53
C GLY A 18 6.55 -6.11 -16.87
N SER A 19 5.30 -6.58 -16.87
CA SER A 19 4.47 -6.58 -18.07
C SER A 19 4.40 -5.15 -18.64
N ALA A 20 4.01 -5.01 -19.91
CA ALA A 20 3.85 -3.72 -20.59
C ALA A 20 2.99 -2.67 -19.82
N GLN A 21 2.29 -3.07 -18.76
CA GLN A 21 1.51 -2.22 -17.85
C GLN A 21 2.36 -1.51 -16.78
N GLU A 22 3.51 -2.03 -16.35
CA GLU A 22 4.42 -1.31 -15.42
C GLU A 22 5.22 -0.20 -16.12
N ALA A 23 5.44 -0.32 -17.43
CA ALA A 23 6.06 0.72 -18.23
C ALA A 23 5.21 2.01 -18.29
N ALA A 24 3.88 1.90 -18.16
CA ALA A 24 2.98 3.05 -18.09
C ALA A 24 3.06 3.78 -16.74
N VAL A 25 3.48 3.09 -15.66
CA VAL A 25 3.53 3.68 -14.30
C VAL A 25 4.74 4.60 -14.14
N ARG A 26 5.85 4.34 -14.84
CA ARG A 26 7.04 5.21 -14.79
C ARG A 26 7.20 6.13 -16.01
N ALA A 27 6.30 6.06 -17.00
CA ALA A 27 6.35 6.94 -18.17
C ALA A 27 5.87 8.39 -17.89
N PHE A 28 5.43 8.70 -16.67
CA PHE A 28 4.91 10.04 -16.32
C PHE A 28 5.93 11.01 -15.71
N ALA A 29 7.18 10.59 -15.51
CA ALA A 29 8.21 11.45 -14.93
C ALA A 29 9.42 11.46 -15.87
N THR A 30 9.99 12.65 -16.09
CA THR A 30 11.17 12.98 -16.92
C THR A 30 10.93 13.08 -18.44
N GLY A 31 10.47 14.26 -18.87
CA GLY A 31 10.67 14.75 -20.25
C GLY A 31 9.59 15.69 -20.77
N ALA A 32 8.35 15.52 -20.34
CA ALA A 32 7.26 16.44 -20.64
C ALA A 32 7.01 17.37 -19.43
N SER A 33 6.75 18.66 -19.68
CA SER A 33 6.24 19.55 -18.63
C SER A 33 5.01 18.90 -17.98
N PRO A 34 4.89 18.92 -16.63
CA PRO A 34 3.78 18.29 -15.95
C PRO A 34 2.46 18.91 -16.44
N SER A 35 1.46 18.08 -16.76
CA SER A 35 0.13 18.60 -17.09
C SER A 35 -0.49 19.24 -15.85
N LYS A 36 -1.49 20.13 -16.02
CA LYS A 36 -2.22 20.70 -14.86
C LYS A 36 -2.77 19.62 -13.92
N LYS A 37 -3.24 18.49 -14.45
CA LYS A 37 -3.74 17.37 -13.64
C LYS A 37 -2.62 16.72 -12.82
N ASP A 38 -1.44 16.54 -13.40
CA ASP A 38 -0.26 16.01 -12.67
C ASP A 38 0.13 16.91 -11.50
N VAL A 39 0.14 18.23 -11.73
CA VAL A 39 0.44 19.21 -10.69
C VAL A 39 -0.60 19.14 -9.56
N LEU A 40 -1.89 19.05 -9.88
CA LEU A 40 -2.96 18.95 -8.87
C LEU A 40 -2.83 17.71 -7.98
N TYR A 41 -2.48 16.55 -8.56
CA TYR A 41 -2.20 15.34 -7.78
C TYR A 41 -0.90 15.46 -6.96
N ASN A 42 0.09 16.20 -7.46
CA ASN A 42 1.38 16.35 -6.81
C ASN A 42 1.45 17.48 -5.78
N LEU A 43 0.41 18.30 -5.62
CA LEU A 43 0.38 19.40 -4.63
C LEU A 43 0.71 18.93 -3.21
N ASN A 44 0.27 17.72 -2.85
CA ASN A 44 0.50 17.11 -1.54
C ASN A 44 1.49 15.93 -1.59
N ASN A 45 2.17 15.72 -2.72
CA ASN A 45 3.12 14.64 -2.89
C ASN A 45 4.45 15.02 -2.20
N PRO A 46 4.95 14.22 -1.23
CA PRO A 46 6.19 14.51 -0.54
C PRO A 46 7.46 14.27 -1.37
N ASP A 47 7.34 13.68 -2.57
CA ASP A 47 8.45 13.45 -3.49
C ASP A 47 9.15 14.76 -3.89
N PRO A 48 10.45 14.94 -3.62
CA PRO A 48 11.22 16.11 -4.02
C PRO A 48 11.14 16.43 -5.50
N ASP A 49 11.10 15.42 -6.38
CA ASP A 49 10.98 15.64 -7.82
C ASP A 49 9.57 16.14 -8.18
N ALA A 50 8.54 15.61 -7.51
CA ALA A 50 7.17 16.12 -7.63
C ALA A 50 7.05 17.56 -7.09
N VAL A 51 7.66 17.85 -5.94
CA VAL A 51 7.70 19.20 -5.35
C VAL A 51 8.44 20.18 -6.25
N ALA A 52 9.58 19.79 -6.82
CA ALA A 52 10.34 20.60 -7.77
C ALA A 52 9.52 20.86 -9.04
N SER A 53 8.81 19.84 -9.55
CA SER A 53 7.92 19.94 -10.69
C SER A 53 6.75 20.91 -10.44
N VAL A 54 6.09 20.82 -9.28
CA VAL A 54 5.05 21.77 -8.84
C VAL A 54 5.61 23.20 -8.73
N LYS A 55 6.77 23.38 -8.10
CA LYS A 55 7.43 24.69 -7.98
C LYS A 55 7.77 25.29 -9.34
N SER A 56 8.29 24.48 -10.27
CA SER A 56 8.58 24.89 -11.64
C SER A 56 7.33 25.35 -12.37
N TYR A 57 6.23 24.59 -12.27
CA TYR A 57 4.94 24.96 -12.84
C TYR A 57 4.40 26.27 -12.26
N LEU A 58 4.44 26.44 -10.94
CA LEU A 58 4.01 27.67 -10.27
C LEU A 58 4.88 28.88 -10.65
N THR A 59 6.19 28.67 -10.82
CA THR A 59 7.12 29.72 -11.28
C THR A 59 6.80 30.15 -12.72
N SER A 60 6.44 29.20 -13.59
CA SER A 60 5.99 29.49 -14.96
C SER A 60 4.70 30.31 -14.98
N LEU A 61 3.71 29.96 -14.14
CA LEU A 61 2.49 30.74 -13.96
C LEU A 61 2.77 32.15 -13.44
N TYR A 62 3.67 32.28 -12.46
CA TYR A 62 4.10 33.57 -11.92
C TYR A 62 4.75 34.44 -13.01
N ASN A 63 5.53 33.83 -13.90
CA ASN A 63 6.18 34.49 -15.04
C ASN A 63 5.22 34.76 -16.23
N GLY A 64 3.90 34.57 -16.05
CA GLY A 64 2.88 34.98 -17.02
C GLY A 64 2.32 33.86 -17.91
N ALA A 65 2.63 32.59 -17.65
CA ALA A 65 1.95 31.48 -18.32
C ALA A 65 0.47 31.41 -17.92
N LYS A 66 -0.41 31.06 -18.87
CA LYS A 66 -1.86 30.91 -18.60
C LYS A 66 -2.15 29.54 -18.01
N LEU A 67 -3.02 29.50 -16.99
CA LEU A 67 -3.51 28.26 -16.43
C LEU A 67 -4.38 27.53 -17.46
N GLU A 68 -4.05 26.27 -17.76
CA GLU A 68 -4.84 25.43 -18.66
C GLU A 68 -6.28 25.23 -18.10
N PRO A 69 -7.33 25.23 -18.94
CA PRO A 69 -8.69 24.93 -18.51
C PRO A 69 -8.81 23.47 -18.07
N SER A 70 -9.65 23.19 -17.08
CA SER A 70 -9.93 21.81 -16.66
C SER A 70 -10.99 21.21 -17.56
N SER A 71 -10.70 20.12 -18.28
CA SER A 71 -11.72 19.31 -18.93
C SER A 71 -12.29 18.31 -17.92
N ALA A 72 -13.54 18.55 -17.48
CA ALA A 72 -14.37 17.52 -16.89
C ALA A 72 -15.05 16.79 -18.04
N ASP A 73 -14.58 15.58 -18.35
CA ASP A 73 -15.29 14.70 -19.27
C ASP A 73 -15.82 13.53 -18.44
N ASP A 74 -17.04 13.72 -17.94
CA ASP A 74 -17.74 12.78 -17.04
C ASP A 74 -18.09 11.46 -17.76
N SER A 75 -17.90 11.38 -19.08
CA SER A 75 -18.14 10.17 -19.90
C SER A 75 -17.12 9.03 -19.69
N LEU A 76 -16.03 9.28 -18.94
CA LEU A 76 -14.90 8.36 -18.78
C LEU A 76 -14.62 7.98 -17.32
N GLU A 77 -15.64 7.69 -16.51
CA GLU A 77 -15.50 7.33 -15.09
C GLU A 77 -14.49 6.18 -14.84
N LEU A 78 -14.49 5.14 -15.68
CA LEU A 78 -13.56 4.01 -15.54
C LEU A 78 -12.11 4.45 -15.76
N THR A 79 -11.86 5.24 -16.81
CA THR A 79 -10.54 5.79 -17.12
C THR A 79 -10.05 6.68 -16.00
N SER A 80 -10.92 7.53 -15.45
CA SER A 80 -10.62 8.41 -14.31
C SER A 80 -10.28 7.60 -13.05
N LYS A 81 -11.02 6.53 -12.74
CA LYS A 81 -10.71 5.63 -11.61
C LYS A 81 -9.37 4.93 -11.77
N ILE A 82 -9.07 4.45 -12.98
CA ILE A 82 -7.78 3.81 -13.30
C ILE A 82 -6.64 4.81 -13.16
N GLU A 83 -6.80 6.02 -13.71
CA GLU A 83 -5.81 7.10 -13.61
C GLU A 83 -5.54 7.48 -12.15
N LYS A 84 -6.61 7.75 -11.36
CA LYS A 84 -6.49 8.05 -9.93
C LYS A 84 -5.72 6.97 -9.18
N LYS A 85 -5.97 5.69 -9.47
CA LYS A 85 -5.23 4.56 -8.87
C LYS A 85 -3.74 4.62 -9.20
N TYR A 86 -3.37 4.87 -10.45
CA TYR A 86 -1.96 4.93 -10.85
C TYR A 86 -1.22 6.15 -10.30
N LYS A 87 -1.90 7.30 -10.20
CA LYS A 87 -1.34 8.49 -9.54
C LYS A 87 -1.14 8.26 -8.04
N ALA A 88 -2.13 7.70 -7.36
CA ALA A 88 -2.00 7.32 -5.96
C ALA A 88 -0.85 6.30 -5.74
N ALA A 89 -0.71 5.33 -6.64
CA ALA A 89 0.38 4.35 -6.59
C ALA A 89 1.77 4.99 -6.70
N ALA A 90 1.95 6.00 -7.56
CA ALA A 90 3.22 6.72 -7.67
C ALA A 90 3.59 7.45 -6.36
N ILE A 91 2.61 8.10 -5.72
CA ILE A 91 2.79 8.78 -4.43
C ILE A 91 3.14 7.75 -3.34
N VAL A 92 2.40 6.64 -3.27
CA VAL A 92 2.62 5.59 -2.28
C VAL A 92 3.99 4.92 -2.47
N GLU A 93 4.38 4.59 -3.70
CA GLU A 93 5.64 3.91 -4.00
C GLU A 93 6.85 4.74 -3.51
N TYR A 94 6.87 6.05 -3.81
CA TYR A 94 7.92 6.93 -3.32
C TYR A 94 7.87 7.09 -1.80
N GLY A 95 6.68 7.36 -1.25
CA GLY A 95 6.53 7.61 0.18
C GLY A 95 6.91 6.40 1.04
N LEU A 96 6.59 5.18 0.61
CA LEU A 96 6.96 3.95 1.33
C LEU A 96 8.47 3.80 1.48
N GLN A 97 9.25 4.20 0.47
CA GLN A 97 10.71 4.15 0.52
C GLN A 97 11.31 5.14 1.53
N ASN A 98 10.54 6.14 1.97
CA ASN A 98 10.95 7.15 2.94
C ASN A 98 10.44 6.90 4.35
N ILE A 99 9.65 5.85 4.57
CA ILE A 99 9.18 5.46 5.90
C ILE A 99 10.17 4.44 6.48
N SER A 100 10.72 4.76 7.66
CA SER A 100 11.63 3.84 8.36
C SER A 100 10.87 2.64 8.92
N VAL A 101 11.32 1.43 8.61
CA VAL A 101 10.74 0.17 9.09
C VAL A 101 11.37 -0.21 10.45
N PRO A 102 10.62 -0.19 11.57
CA PRO A 102 11.18 -0.42 12.91
C PRO A 102 11.34 -1.93 13.21
N LEU A 103 12.28 -2.60 12.54
CA LEU A 103 12.50 -4.06 12.69
C LEU A 103 13.04 -4.50 14.07
N ASP A 104 13.62 -3.56 14.83
CA ASP A 104 14.21 -3.76 16.16
C ASP A 104 13.28 -3.36 17.31
N TYR A 105 12.00 -3.08 17.02
CA TYR A 105 11.05 -2.67 18.04
C TYR A 105 10.95 -3.69 19.19
N SER A 106 10.69 -3.20 20.40
CA SER A 106 10.46 -4.04 21.57
C SER A 106 8.97 -4.18 21.86
N LYS A 107 8.54 -5.38 22.27
CA LYS A 107 7.17 -5.59 22.78
C LYS A 107 6.85 -4.73 24.01
N SER A 108 7.86 -4.30 24.77
CA SER A 108 7.70 -3.36 25.89
C SER A 108 7.59 -1.89 25.45
N ASN A 109 7.93 -1.55 24.21
CA ASN A 109 7.83 -0.20 23.65
C ASN A 109 7.32 -0.22 22.20
N LEU A 110 6.00 -0.05 22.04
CA LEU A 110 5.34 0.00 20.73
C LEU A 110 5.33 1.39 20.09
N ALA A 111 6.01 2.39 20.65
CA ALA A 111 6.03 3.74 20.07
C ALA A 111 6.57 3.79 18.63
N PRO A 112 7.65 3.06 18.27
CA PRO A 112 8.12 3.00 16.88
C PRO A 112 7.08 2.41 15.93
N VAL A 113 6.38 1.34 16.33
CA VAL A 113 5.33 0.72 15.51
C VAL A 113 4.14 1.65 15.32
N LYS A 114 3.73 2.37 16.38
CA LYS A 114 2.69 3.39 16.30
C LYS A 114 3.06 4.51 15.32
N ARG A 115 4.34 4.93 15.30
CA ARG A 115 4.85 5.93 14.35
C ARG A 115 4.77 5.39 12.92
N TYR A 116 5.29 4.20 12.68
CA TYR A 116 5.23 3.53 11.37
C TYR A 116 3.79 3.45 10.83
N ALA A 117 2.85 2.95 11.63
CA ALA A 117 1.43 2.87 11.23
C ALA A 117 0.80 4.26 10.97
N ALA A 118 1.21 5.30 11.69
CA ALA A 118 0.74 6.67 11.48
C ALA A 118 1.34 7.29 10.21
N GLU A 119 2.60 7.02 9.90
CA GLU A 119 3.26 7.45 8.65
C GLU A 119 2.60 6.79 7.44
N LEU A 120 2.29 5.49 7.50
CA LEU A 120 1.54 4.79 6.44
C LEU A 120 0.16 5.40 6.20
N ARG A 121 -0.58 5.73 7.26
CA ARG A 121 -1.88 6.42 7.15
C ARG A 121 -1.75 7.83 6.56
N THR A 122 -0.72 8.56 6.96
CA THR A 122 -0.44 9.90 6.42
C THR A 122 -0.12 9.84 4.94
N LEU A 123 0.68 8.85 4.53
CA LEU A 123 0.99 8.58 3.13
C LEU A 123 -0.27 8.22 2.32
N GLY A 124 -1.14 7.36 2.86
CA GLY A 124 -2.44 7.04 2.24
C GLY A 124 -3.29 8.30 1.99
N LYS A 125 -3.36 9.20 2.99
CA LYS A 125 -4.06 10.48 2.87
C LYS A 125 -3.43 11.39 1.81
N GLN A 126 -2.10 11.48 1.76
CA GLN A 126 -1.37 12.24 0.73
C GLN A 126 -1.65 11.69 -0.67
N ALA A 127 -1.78 10.37 -0.82
CA ALA A 127 -2.15 9.71 -2.06
C ALA A 127 -3.64 9.82 -2.42
N GLY A 128 -4.45 10.46 -1.57
CA GLY A 128 -5.88 10.70 -1.81
C GLY A 128 -6.81 9.55 -1.42
N PHE A 129 -6.34 8.62 -0.59
CA PHE A 129 -7.17 7.64 0.10
C PHE A 129 -7.79 8.23 1.37
N GLU A 130 -8.98 7.75 1.72
CA GLU A 130 -9.61 8.00 3.01
C GLU A 130 -9.07 7.06 4.10
N ASP A 131 -9.70 7.10 5.28
CA ASP A 131 -9.38 6.13 6.34
C ASP A 131 -9.58 4.69 5.82
N PRO A 132 -8.66 3.73 6.14
CA PRO A 132 -8.75 2.37 5.63
C PRO A 132 -10.09 1.67 5.90
N ALA A 133 -10.74 1.94 7.04
CA ALA A 133 -12.05 1.34 7.34
C ALA A 133 -13.14 1.86 6.38
N VAL A 134 -13.04 3.12 5.95
CA VAL A 134 -13.96 3.74 4.99
C VAL A 134 -13.71 3.20 3.58
N GLU A 135 -12.45 3.12 3.15
CA GLU A 135 -12.08 2.57 1.83
C GLU A 135 -12.52 1.12 1.67
N VAL A 136 -12.26 0.27 2.67
CA VAL A 136 -12.74 -1.12 2.67
C VAL A 136 -14.26 -1.18 2.70
N SER A 137 -14.92 -0.34 3.50
CA SER A 137 -16.39 -0.28 3.56
C SER A 137 -17.02 0.07 2.21
N LYS A 138 -16.42 0.98 1.44
CA LYS A 138 -16.90 1.32 0.08
C LYS A 138 -16.80 0.12 -0.84
N ARG A 139 -15.65 -0.58 -0.84
CA ARG A 139 -15.46 -1.78 -1.66
C ARG A 139 -16.42 -2.92 -1.29
N LEU A 140 -16.70 -3.09 -0.01
CA LEU A 140 -17.70 -4.05 0.47
C LEU A 140 -19.11 -3.66 0.03
N ALA A 141 -19.47 -2.36 0.11
CA ALA A 141 -20.76 -1.84 -0.32
C ALA A 141 -20.99 -1.99 -1.83
N ASP A 142 -19.98 -1.67 -2.65
CA ASP A 142 -20.03 -1.85 -4.11
C ASP A 142 -20.29 -3.32 -4.50
N THR A 143 -19.67 -4.25 -3.76
CA THR A 143 -19.89 -5.69 -3.97
C THR A 143 -21.27 -6.13 -3.51
N ALA A 144 -21.73 -5.63 -2.36
CA ALA A 144 -23.04 -5.94 -1.80
C ALA A 144 -24.19 -5.43 -2.68
N ALA A 145 -24.00 -4.32 -3.39
CA ALA A 145 -25.00 -3.76 -4.30
C ALA A 145 -25.34 -4.68 -5.49
N THR A 146 -24.48 -5.66 -5.79
CA THR A 146 -24.62 -6.57 -6.95
C THR A 146 -24.61 -8.05 -6.58
N ALA A 147 -24.63 -8.38 -5.29
CA ALA A 147 -24.65 -9.77 -4.82
C ALA A 147 -26.08 -10.19 -4.51
N ASP A 148 -26.47 -11.39 -4.94
CA ASP A 148 -27.81 -11.94 -4.71
C ASP A 148 -27.90 -12.71 -3.38
N SER A 149 -26.75 -13.09 -2.81
CA SER A 149 -26.66 -13.88 -1.58
C SER A 149 -25.46 -13.49 -0.71
N VAL A 150 -25.53 -13.86 0.58
CA VAL A 150 -24.41 -13.72 1.51
C VAL A 150 -23.21 -14.56 1.04
N LYS A 151 -23.44 -15.76 0.51
CA LYS A 151 -22.38 -16.63 -0.02
C LYS A 151 -21.60 -15.97 -1.15
N GLU A 152 -22.31 -15.34 -2.09
CA GLU A 152 -21.70 -14.60 -3.19
C GLU A 152 -20.93 -13.38 -2.69
N LEU A 153 -21.52 -12.61 -1.77
CA LEU A 153 -20.86 -11.45 -1.14
C LEU A 153 -19.53 -11.85 -0.49
N LEU A 154 -19.52 -12.92 0.29
CA LEU A 154 -18.32 -13.43 0.96
C LEU A 154 -17.27 -13.89 -0.07
N SER A 155 -17.68 -14.63 -1.10
CA SER A 155 -16.78 -15.16 -2.12
C SER A 155 -16.10 -14.04 -2.92
N LYS A 156 -16.85 -13.00 -3.33
CA LYS A 156 -16.29 -11.83 -4.04
C LYS A 156 -15.32 -11.02 -3.17
N ASN A 157 -15.48 -11.07 -1.85
CA ASN A 157 -14.65 -10.32 -0.89
C ASN A 157 -13.63 -11.18 -0.14
N GLN A 158 -13.40 -12.43 -0.53
CA GLN A 158 -12.47 -13.33 0.15
C GLN A 158 -11.08 -12.69 0.36
N SER A 159 -10.59 -11.94 -0.64
CA SER A 159 -9.29 -11.25 -0.60
C SER A 159 -9.18 -10.11 0.44
N LEU A 160 -10.28 -9.68 1.04
CA LEU A 160 -10.33 -8.58 2.02
C LEU A 160 -10.44 -9.08 3.47
N MET A 161 -10.54 -10.39 3.67
CA MET A 161 -10.72 -11.01 4.98
C MET A 161 -9.57 -11.97 5.26
N SER A 162 -9.28 -12.25 6.53
CA SER A 162 -8.37 -13.34 6.85
C SER A 162 -8.98 -14.69 6.41
N PRO A 163 -8.16 -15.67 6.00
CA PRO A 163 -8.65 -16.99 5.60
C PRO A 163 -9.53 -17.65 6.67
N GLU A 164 -9.18 -17.48 7.94
CA GLU A 164 -9.89 -18.05 9.08
C GLU A 164 -11.27 -17.42 9.25
N LEU A 165 -11.35 -16.09 9.17
CA LEU A 165 -12.63 -15.38 9.25
C LEU A 165 -13.53 -15.74 8.07
N TYR A 166 -12.96 -15.79 6.86
CA TYR A 166 -13.70 -16.21 5.66
C TYR A 166 -14.26 -17.62 5.80
N ALA A 167 -13.45 -18.58 6.25
CA ALA A 167 -13.87 -19.95 6.45
C ALA A 167 -15.00 -20.06 7.49
N ALA A 168 -14.86 -19.39 8.63
CA ALA A 168 -15.89 -19.38 9.68
C ALA A 168 -17.22 -18.78 9.20
N LEU A 169 -17.17 -17.67 8.46
CA LEU A 169 -18.37 -17.04 7.88
C LEU A 169 -19.03 -17.94 6.84
N LEU A 170 -18.25 -18.58 5.97
CA LEU A 170 -18.77 -19.50 4.96
C LEU A 170 -19.41 -20.75 5.59
N GLU A 171 -18.81 -21.28 6.65
CA GLU A 171 -19.39 -22.38 7.43
C GLU A 171 -20.72 -21.96 8.06
N ALA A 172 -20.80 -20.76 8.66
CA ALA A 172 -22.05 -20.25 9.22
C ALA A 172 -23.15 -20.08 8.17
N VAL A 173 -22.82 -19.65 6.95
CA VAL A 173 -23.78 -19.64 5.83
C VAL A 173 -24.27 -21.06 5.57
N GLN A 174 -23.36 -22.02 5.40
CA GLN A 174 -23.71 -23.40 5.08
C GLN A 174 -24.57 -24.06 6.16
N GLN A 175 -24.27 -23.82 7.44
CA GLN A 175 -25.05 -24.33 8.57
C GLN A 175 -26.48 -23.78 8.55
N VAL A 176 -26.65 -22.49 8.28
CA VAL A 176 -27.97 -21.87 8.18
C VAL A 176 -28.72 -22.41 6.98
N GLU A 177 -28.11 -22.43 5.78
CA GLU A 177 -28.75 -22.94 4.55
C GLU A 177 -29.20 -24.39 4.71
N ASN A 178 -28.39 -25.24 5.36
CA ASN A 178 -28.75 -26.63 5.66
C ASN A 178 -29.92 -26.73 6.65
N SER A 179 -29.97 -25.85 7.66
CA SER A 179 -31.02 -25.87 8.70
C SER A 179 -32.36 -25.29 8.23
N THR A 180 -32.33 -24.30 7.33
CA THR A 180 -33.52 -23.60 6.82
C THR A 180 -33.94 -24.08 5.43
N ASN A 181 -33.13 -24.92 4.79
CA ASN A 181 -33.29 -25.40 3.42
C ASN A 181 -33.55 -24.23 2.43
N SER A 182 -32.90 -23.09 2.68
CA SER A 182 -33.13 -21.81 2.01
C SER A 182 -31.83 -21.04 1.90
N THR A 183 -31.60 -20.39 0.76
CA THR A 183 -30.43 -19.51 0.54
C THR A 183 -30.44 -18.32 1.51
N VAL A 184 -29.29 -17.97 2.05
CA VAL A 184 -29.15 -16.75 2.85
C VAL A 184 -29.00 -15.54 1.91
N THR A 185 -30.09 -14.82 1.67
CA THR A 185 -30.11 -13.57 0.89
C THR A 185 -29.63 -12.38 1.72
N LEU A 186 -29.35 -11.24 1.08
CA LEU A 186 -28.96 -9.99 1.76
C LEU A 186 -30.15 -9.20 2.34
N ASP A 187 -31.31 -9.84 2.51
CA ASP A 187 -32.46 -9.22 3.16
C ASP A 187 -32.38 -9.39 4.69
N GLY A 188 -32.09 -8.27 5.37
CA GLY A 188 -32.01 -8.17 6.83
C GLY A 188 -33.30 -8.57 7.58
N SER A 189 -34.43 -8.61 6.89
CA SER A 189 -35.71 -9.01 7.48
C SER A 189 -35.91 -10.53 7.48
N SER A 190 -35.22 -11.25 6.59
CA SER A 190 -35.42 -12.68 6.36
C SER A 190 -35.01 -13.52 7.59
N PRO A 191 -35.73 -14.62 7.91
CA PRO A 191 -35.38 -15.50 9.02
C PRO A 191 -33.99 -16.13 8.87
N ALA A 192 -33.61 -16.53 7.65
CA ALA A 192 -32.30 -17.10 7.35
C ALA A 192 -31.17 -16.08 7.60
N TYR A 193 -31.34 -14.82 7.17
CA TYR A 193 -30.35 -13.78 7.45
C TYR A 193 -30.23 -13.49 8.95
N LYS A 194 -31.34 -13.45 9.70
CA LYS A 194 -31.29 -13.23 11.16
C LYS A 194 -30.59 -14.38 11.89
N ALA A 195 -30.82 -15.63 11.46
CA ALA A 195 -30.10 -16.79 11.98
C ALA A 195 -28.60 -16.71 11.67
N PHE A 196 -28.24 -16.32 10.45
CA PHE A 196 -26.85 -16.09 10.04
C PHE A 196 -26.20 -14.96 10.86
N ALA A 197 -26.85 -13.80 10.98
CA ALA A 197 -26.34 -12.65 11.74
C ALA A 197 -26.06 -13.00 13.21
N LYS A 198 -26.90 -13.84 13.83
CA LYS A 198 -26.65 -14.35 15.18
C LYS A 198 -25.40 -15.21 15.27
N ASN A 199 -25.13 -16.06 14.28
CA ASN A 199 -23.88 -16.85 14.23
C ASN A 199 -22.67 -15.93 14.03
N VAL A 200 -22.81 -14.87 13.24
CA VAL A 200 -21.75 -13.87 13.01
C VAL A 200 -21.35 -13.16 14.30
N GLU A 201 -22.27 -12.86 15.21
CA GLU A 201 -21.92 -12.27 16.53
C GLU A 201 -21.01 -13.19 17.35
N GLY A 202 -21.27 -14.51 17.31
CA GLY A 202 -20.42 -15.51 17.94
C GLY A 202 -19.04 -15.59 17.30
N ILE A 203 -18.98 -15.60 15.96
CA ILE A 203 -17.72 -15.59 15.21
C ILE A 203 -16.92 -14.32 15.51
N ALA A 204 -17.55 -13.14 15.47
CA ALA A 204 -16.87 -11.89 15.79
C ALA A 204 -16.24 -11.93 17.19
N THR A 205 -16.95 -12.46 18.18
CA THR A 205 -16.41 -12.63 19.54
C THR A 205 -15.21 -13.58 19.57
N ALA A 206 -15.28 -14.72 18.87
CA ALA A 206 -14.18 -15.68 18.78
C ALA A 206 -12.93 -15.10 18.10
N HIS A 207 -13.11 -14.15 17.18
CA HIS A 207 -12.02 -13.44 16.50
C HIS A 207 -11.61 -12.12 17.20
N GLY A 208 -12.17 -11.81 18.38
CA GLY A 208 -11.84 -10.59 19.12
C GLY A 208 -12.35 -9.29 18.47
N ILE A 209 -13.35 -9.39 17.59
CA ILE A 209 -13.96 -8.27 16.88
C ILE A 209 -15.14 -7.73 17.72
N PRO A 210 -15.11 -6.45 18.14
CA PRO A 210 -16.17 -5.86 18.96
C PRO A 210 -17.38 -5.48 18.09
N ALA A 211 -18.15 -6.47 17.63
CA ALA A 211 -19.23 -6.30 16.66
C ALA A 211 -20.25 -5.23 17.07
N LYS A 212 -20.64 -5.18 18.36
CA LYS A 212 -21.58 -4.18 18.88
C LYS A 212 -21.07 -2.75 18.69
N LEU A 213 -19.82 -2.49 19.08
CA LEU A 213 -19.15 -1.19 18.90
C LEU A 213 -19.17 -0.78 17.43
N LEU A 214 -18.79 -1.69 16.53
CA LEU A 214 -18.74 -1.43 15.08
C LEU A 214 -20.12 -1.11 14.50
N VAL A 215 -21.15 -1.84 14.92
CA VAL A 215 -22.54 -1.61 14.50
C VAL A 215 -23.06 -0.26 15.02
N ASP A 216 -22.80 0.08 16.28
CA ASP A 216 -23.25 1.33 16.89
C ASP A 216 -22.61 2.56 16.21
N VAL A 217 -21.33 2.48 15.88
CA VAL A 217 -20.63 3.50 15.07
C VAL A 217 -21.22 3.60 13.67
N LYS A 218 -21.47 2.45 13.01
CA LYS A 218 -22.03 2.44 11.65
C LYS A 218 -23.44 3.02 11.57
N LYS A 219 -24.21 2.90 12.66
CA LYS A 219 -25.54 3.53 12.82
C LYS A 219 -25.47 5.04 13.08
N GLY A 220 -24.27 5.61 13.20
CA GLY A 220 -24.07 7.04 13.42
C GLY A 220 -24.24 7.46 14.88
N SER A 221 -23.90 6.59 15.83
CA SER A 221 -23.88 6.96 17.26
C SER A 221 -23.03 8.22 17.47
N THR A 222 -23.60 9.20 18.18
CA THR A 222 -22.92 10.45 18.57
C THR A 222 -22.42 10.41 20.02
N ASP A 223 -22.53 9.26 20.69
CA ASP A 223 -22.00 9.06 22.04
C ASP A 223 -20.46 9.13 22.01
N ASP A 224 -19.91 10.12 22.73
CA ASP A 224 -18.48 10.37 22.83
C ASP A 224 -17.70 9.16 23.37
N ALA A 225 -18.30 8.35 24.25
CA ALA A 225 -17.67 7.12 24.75
C ALA A 225 -17.48 6.10 23.62
N VAL A 226 -18.52 5.89 22.81
CA VAL A 226 -18.52 4.98 21.65
C VAL A 226 -17.52 5.45 20.59
N VAL A 227 -17.50 6.74 20.27
CA VAL A 227 -16.57 7.32 19.28
C VAL A 227 -15.12 7.17 19.74
N LYS A 228 -14.83 7.44 21.02
CA LYS A 228 -13.48 7.27 21.59
C LYS A 228 -13.05 5.81 21.64
N GLU A 229 -13.95 4.91 21.99
CA GLU A 229 -13.68 3.47 22.00
C GLU A 229 -13.39 2.95 20.59
N TYR A 230 -14.15 3.39 19.60
CA TYR A 230 -13.90 3.05 18.19
C TYR A 230 -12.55 3.55 17.69
N ALA A 231 -12.19 4.79 17.98
CA ALA A 231 -10.88 5.34 17.61
C ALA A 231 -9.72 4.54 18.27
N ARG A 232 -9.89 4.14 19.54
CA ARG A 232 -8.92 3.26 20.22
C ARG A 232 -8.82 1.89 19.55
N TYR A 233 -9.96 1.30 19.18
CA TYR A 233 -9.99 0.03 18.45
C TYR A 233 -9.29 0.15 17.10
N GLN A 234 -9.57 1.17 16.30
CA GLN A 234 -8.90 1.40 15.01
C GLN A 234 -7.38 1.62 15.17
N GLN A 235 -6.96 2.32 16.22
CA GLN A 235 -5.53 2.47 16.51
C GLN A 235 -4.90 1.13 16.89
N HIS A 236 -5.57 0.36 17.76
CA HIS A 236 -5.09 -0.94 18.19
C HIS A 236 -4.96 -1.92 17.01
N ALA A 237 -6.01 -2.02 16.18
CA ALA A 237 -6.03 -2.88 15.00
C ALA A 237 -4.87 -2.56 14.04
N ALA A 238 -4.69 -1.28 13.67
CA ALA A 238 -3.59 -0.92 12.77
C ALA A 238 -2.19 -1.14 13.37
N VAL A 239 -2.04 -1.04 14.69
CA VAL A 239 -0.78 -1.39 15.35
C VAL A 239 -0.56 -2.91 15.30
N GLN A 240 -1.60 -3.73 15.49
CA GLN A 240 -1.48 -5.18 15.35
C GLN A 240 -1.15 -5.60 13.92
N ASP A 241 -1.80 -4.99 12.92
CA ASP A 241 -1.50 -5.24 11.51
C ASP A 241 -0.05 -4.87 11.17
N ALA A 242 0.42 -3.71 11.67
CA ALA A 242 1.82 -3.30 11.51
C ALA A 242 2.79 -4.25 12.24
N ILE A 243 2.46 -4.73 13.44
CA ILE A 243 3.26 -5.75 14.14
C ILE A 243 3.37 -7.02 13.28
N ALA A 244 2.25 -7.50 12.73
CA ALA A 244 2.24 -8.70 11.90
C ALA A 244 3.10 -8.54 10.65
N GLU A 245 3.05 -7.37 9.99
CA GLU A 245 3.94 -7.03 8.87
C GLU A 245 5.41 -7.02 9.30
N LEU A 246 5.74 -6.38 10.42
CA LEU A 246 7.12 -6.28 10.92
C LEU A 246 7.70 -7.63 11.31
N GLU A 247 6.91 -8.50 11.95
CA GLU A 247 7.34 -9.87 12.26
C GLU A 247 7.56 -10.71 10.99
N ALA A 248 6.70 -10.55 9.97
CA ALA A 248 6.90 -11.21 8.69
C ALA A 248 8.17 -10.71 7.97
N LEU A 249 8.39 -9.39 7.94
CA LEU A 249 9.60 -8.80 7.36
C LEU A 249 10.87 -9.23 8.11
N LYS A 250 10.81 -9.31 9.44
CA LYS A 250 11.91 -9.79 10.27
C LYS A 250 12.21 -11.26 10.03
N ALA A 251 11.19 -12.10 9.91
CA ALA A 251 11.36 -13.51 9.57
C ALA A 251 12.00 -13.67 8.18
N ASP A 252 11.51 -12.96 7.17
CA ASP A 252 12.07 -12.97 5.81
C ASP A 252 13.52 -12.48 5.79
N ALA A 253 13.82 -11.39 6.50
CA ALA A 253 15.17 -10.85 6.61
C ALA A 253 16.13 -11.83 7.31
N THR A 254 15.66 -12.51 8.36
CA THR A 254 16.45 -13.52 9.09
C THR A 254 16.78 -14.70 8.19
N VAL A 255 15.79 -15.27 7.49
CA VAL A 255 16.01 -16.39 6.57
C VAL A 255 16.98 -16.02 5.45
N LEU A 256 16.89 -14.79 4.93
CA LEU A 256 17.79 -14.31 3.88
C LEU A 256 19.20 -14.07 4.39
N LEU A 257 19.35 -13.55 5.60
CA LEU A 257 20.65 -13.38 6.24
C LEU A 257 21.30 -14.73 6.56
N ASP A 258 20.56 -15.68 7.13
CA ASP A 258 21.07 -17.02 7.43
C ASP A 258 21.55 -17.73 6.15
N LYS A 259 20.76 -17.63 5.06
CA LYS A 259 21.15 -18.15 3.75
C LYS A 259 22.39 -17.45 3.19
N HIS A 260 22.55 -16.16 3.46
CA HIS A 260 23.70 -15.38 3.03
C HIS A 260 24.97 -15.77 3.80
N LEU A 261 24.87 -15.87 5.13
CA LEU A 261 25.97 -16.25 6.03
C LEU A 261 26.41 -17.70 5.82
N GLY A 262 25.55 -18.56 5.27
CA GLY A 262 25.91 -19.93 4.86
C GLY A 262 26.80 -20.01 3.61
N LYS A 263 27.12 -18.90 2.94
CA LYS A 263 27.97 -18.86 1.73
C LYS A 263 29.37 -18.35 2.06
N SER A 264 30.35 -18.68 1.20
CA SER A 264 31.66 -18.05 1.27
C SER A 264 31.59 -16.58 0.82
N ALA A 265 32.49 -15.74 1.35
CA ALA A 265 32.56 -14.33 0.96
C ALA A 265 32.81 -14.13 -0.55
N GLU A 266 33.57 -15.03 -1.18
CA GLU A 266 33.82 -15.00 -2.62
C GLU A 266 32.54 -15.29 -3.42
N GLN A 267 31.78 -16.31 -3.01
CA GLN A 267 30.50 -16.65 -3.63
C GLN A 267 29.51 -15.49 -3.50
N VAL A 268 29.41 -14.89 -2.31
CA VAL A 268 28.57 -13.72 -2.06
C VAL A 268 28.92 -12.57 -3.02
N ARG A 269 30.21 -12.20 -3.11
CA ARG A 269 30.65 -11.10 -3.99
C ARG A 269 30.32 -11.38 -5.45
N LYS A 270 30.58 -12.61 -5.91
CA LYS A 270 30.30 -13.02 -7.30
C LYS A 270 28.81 -12.95 -7.62
N GLU A 271 27.95 -13.45 -6.74
CA GLU A 271 26.49 -13.41 -6.94
C GLU A 271 25.95 -11.99 -6.93
N GLN A 272 26.39 -11.14 -5.99
CA GLN A 272 25.97 -9.73 -5.90
C GLN A 272 26.42 -8.94 -7.13
N ALA A 273 27.68 -9.09 -7.55
CA ALA A 273 28.20 -8.43 -8.74
C ALA A 273 27.45 -8.86 -10.02
N ALA A 274 27.19 -10.16 -10.18
CA ALA A 274 26.40 -10.67 -11.30
C ALA A 274 24.96 -10.13 -11.30
N THR A 275 24.33 -10.03 -10.12
CA THR A 275 22.98 -9.48 -9.98
C THR A 275 22.93 -7.99 -10.34
N LEU A 276 23.90 -7.20 -9.86
CA LEU A 276 24.01 -5.78 -10.18
C LEU A 276 24.26 -5.56 -11.68
N ALA A 277 25.20 -6.30 -12.28
CA ALA A 277 25.49 -6.22 -13.70
C ALA A 277 24.28 -6.57 -14.56
N ALA A 278 23.48 -7.57 -14.17
CA ALA A 278 22.24 -7.91 -14.85
C ALA A 278 21.19 -6.78 -14.76
N ALA A 279 21.05 -6.13 -13.60
CA ALA A 279 20.14 -5.01 -13.42
C ALA A 279 20.55 -3.79 -14.28
N ILE A 280 21.84 -3.44 -14.29
CA ILE A 280 22.39 -2.37 -15.14
C ILE A 280 22.16 -2.68 -16.61
N LYS A 281 22.53 -3.89 -17.07
CA LYS A 281 22.31 -4.32 -18.46
C LYS A 281 20.84 -4.25 -18.86
N LYS A 282 19.92 -4.55 -17.94
CA LYS A 282 18.47 -4.43 -18.19
C LYS A 282 18.08 -2.96 -18.39
N ALA A 283 18.56 -2.05 -17.56
CA ALA A 283 18.28 -0.62 -17.70
C ALA A 283 18.86 -0.07 -19.01
N GLU A 284 20.11 -0.38 -19.34
CA GLU A 284 20.75 0.05 -20.59
C GLU A 284 20.03 -0.48 -21.84
N ALA A 285 19.48 -1.71 -21.78
CA ALA A 285 18.72 -2.30 -22.87
C ALA A 285 17.38 -1.58 -23.12
N ALA A 286 16.80 -0.93 -22.11
CA ALA A 286 15.52 -0.23 -22.19
C ALA A 286 15.64 1.21 -22.76
N LYS A 287 16.71 1.49 -23.54
CA LYS A 287 17.10 2.76 -24.17
C LYS A 287 15.97 3.80 -24.27
N GLY A 288 16.12 4.91 -23.56
CA GLY A 288 15.21 6.06 -23.61
C GLY A 288 13.95 5.93 -22.74
N ALA A 289 13.71 4.77 -22.11
CA ALA A 289 12.63 4.66 -21.14
C ALA A 289 12.95 5.52 -19.89
N PRO A 290 12.03 6.39 -19.44
CA PRO A 290 12.26 7.30 -18.32
C PRO A 290 12.76 6.61 -17.04
N TRP A 291 12.17 5.46 -16.70
CA TRP A 291 12.60 4.68 -15.54
C TRP A 291 14.04 4.17 -15.61
N ALA A 292 14.51 3.87 -16.81
CA ALA A 292 15.84 3.32 -17.02
C ALA A 292 16.88 4.45 -16.95
N VAL A 293 16.54 5.64 -17.46
CA VAL A 293 17.34 6.85 -17.30
C VAL A 293 17.46 7.18 -15.81
N GLN A 294 16.33 7.27 -15.09
CA GLN A 294 16.31 7.56 -13.65
C GLN A 294 17.11 6.52 -12.85
N PHE A 295 16.92 5.22 -13.13
CA PHE A 295 17.66 4.16 -12.45
C PHE A 295 19.18 4.30 -12.62
N LEU A 296 19.65 4.60 -13.83
CA LEU A 296 21.08 4.80 -14.10
C LEU A 296 21.61 6.10 -13.47
N GLU A 297 20.78 7.14 -13.34
CA GLU A 297 21.12 8.34 -12.58
C GLU A 297 21.20 8.07 -11.07
N ASP A 298 20.27 7.28 -10.52
CA ASP A 298 20.27 6.89 -9.11
C ASP A 298 21.51 6.06 -8.77
N VAL A 299 21.95 5.15 -9.65
CA VAL A 299 23.23 4.42 -9.49
C VAL A 299 24.41 5.39 -9.38
N LYS A 300 24.47 6.42 -10.26
CA LYS A 300 25.52 7.45 -10.18
C LYS A 300 25.42 8.29 -8.90
N ARG A 301 24.21 8.56 -8.40
CA ARG A 301 24.00 9.27 -7.13
C ARG A 301 24.50 8.46 -5.94
N VAL A 302 24.34 7.14 -5.96
CA VAL A 302 24.92 6.24 -4.95
C VAL A 302 26.45 6.26 -5.01
N GLU A 303 27.04 6.17 -6.21
CA GLU A 303 28.50 6.29 -6.38
C GLU A 303 29.04 7.63 -5.88
N TRP A 304 28.31 8.73 -6.14
CA TRP A 304 28.64 10.05 -5.62
C TRP A 304 28.55 10.11 -4.08
N PHE A 305 27.50 9.53 -3.49
CA PHE A 305 27.33 9.46 -2.05
C PHE A 305 28.49 8.71 -1.40
N ASP A 306 28.87 7.55 -1.94
CA ASP A 306 30.00 6.75 -1.47
C ASP A 306 31.31 7.54 -1.54
N ALA A 307 31.54 8.28 -2.62
CA ALA A 307 32.72 9.14 -2.77
C ALA A 307 32.74 10.28 -1.73
N CYS A 308 31.61 10.93 -1.47
CA CYS A 308 31.51 11.98 -0.45
C CYS A 308 31.74 11.45 0.97
N VAL A 309 31.18 10.28 1.31
CA VAL A 309 31.41 9.64 2.61
C VAL A 309 32.87 9.22 2.75
N ALA A 310 33.49 8.69 1.69
CA ALA A 310 34.91 8.33 1.71
C ALA A 310 35.82 9.55 1.90
N GLU A 311 35.43 10.73 1.40
CA GLU A 311 36.18 11.98 1.57
C GLU A 311 36.19 12.46 3.04
N ASN A 312 35.06 12.34 3.75
CA ASN A 312 34.98 12.70 5.17
C ASN A 312 33.99 11.80 5.95
N PRO A 313 34.43 10.62 6.42
CA PRO A 313 33.56 9.66 7.09
C PRO A 313 32.96 10.17 8.41
N ALA A 314 33.59 11.15 9.05
CA ALA A 314 33.14 11.68 10.34
C ALA A 314 31.91 12.60 10.21
N VAL A 315 31.72 13.22 9.05
CA VAL A 315 30.65 14.20 8.79
C VAL A 315 29.61 13.65 7.82
N GLY A 316 29.98 12.67 6.99
CA GLY A 316 29.09 12.07 6.00
C GLY A 316 29.02 12.88 4.69
N PRO A 317 27.96 12.75 3.89
CA PRO A 317 27.85 13.42 2.59
C PRO A 317 27.79 14.95 2.76
N LYS A 318 28.49 15.67 1.87
CA LYS A 318 28.40 17.14 1.81
C LYS A 318 27.02 17.54 1.29
N VAL A 319 26.20 18.14 2.17
CA VAL A 319 24.92 18.77 1.79
C VAL A 319 25.15 20.26 1.63
N ALA A 320 24.96 20.80 0.43
CA ALA A 320 24.99 22.25 0.22
C ALA A 320 23.81 22.88 0.95
N ALA A 321 24.09 23.82 1.85
CA ALA A 321 23.12 24.53 2.69
C ALA A 321 22.93 25.98 2.22
#